data_AF-A0A6A5AJF4-F1
#
_entry.id   AF-A0A6A5AJF4-F1
#
_cell.length_a   1.000
_cell.length_b   1.000
_cell.length_c   1.000
_cell.angle_alpha   90.00
_cell.angle_beta   90.00
_cell.angle_gamma   90.00
#
_symmetry.space_group_name_H-M   'P 1'
#
loop_
_entity.id
_entity.type
_entity.pdbx_description
1 polymer ?
#
loop_
_entity_poly.entity_id
_entity_poly.type
_entity_poly.pdbx_seq_one_letter_code
_entity_poly.pdbx_strand_id
1 'polypeptide(L)'
;MLQECLVTCVAPLEDTSERGIFAINVDSTNRHDQIYDHLVRQALLPKLVSALHRWDVQTAPPCLALIEFLRGFVPAVMVESILTNHVLPRLQHAVRHCDRVADVECIHDWLLPWREHFDATLFAADLYPVIRETLSRTLIKWHPNDSSVFAVLLPWREVWTPEDFALFTHKHIVKKLVRVLNREFHINPKAQDLEPLEWVLAWHRVLPDRQFVALLEAEFFTKWLKVLAEWVAQNPLNVAAEMLTWYSGWKALFDEFDLLQEERICMQFHGALQLMQCVQQAATLPGLKLLPPTYEDALLRGKKRAAPVHPKH
;
A
#
# COMPACT_ATOMS: atom_id res chain seq x y z
N MET A 1 -9.99 -69.37 -25.67
CA MET A 1 -9.13 -68.93 -26.79
C MET A 1 -9.01 -67.38 -26.89
N LEU A 2 -8.98 -66.66 -25.75
CA LEU A 2 -8.75 -65.19 -25.73
C LEU A 2 -7.81 -64.75 -24.58
N GLN A 3 -7.24 -65.70 -23.83
CA GLN A 3 -6.37 -65.44 -22.67
C GLN A 3 -4.88 -65.68 -22.97
N GLU A 4 -4.56 -66.25 -24.14
CA GLU A 4 -3.17 -66.55 -24.54
C GLU A 4 -2.58 -65.52 -25.53
N CYS A 5 -3.36 -64.55 -26.00
CA CYS A 5 -2.90 -63.57 -27.00
C CYS A 5 -2.09 -62.39 -26.43
N LEU A 6 -1.95 -62.26 -25.11
CA LEU A 6 -1.25 -61.12 -24.49
C LEU A 6 0.17 -61.43 -23.99
N VAL A 7 0.68 -62.65 -24.19
CA VAL A 7 1.99 -63.07 -23.64
C VAL A 7 3.10 -63.11 -24.70
N THR A 8 2.79 -63.01 -25.98
CA THR A 8 3.76 -63.29 -27.07
C THR A 8 4.19 -62.10 -27.92
N CYS A 9 4.08 -60.88 -27.39
CA CYS A 9 4.70 -59.70 -28.02
C CYS A 9 5.62 -58.96 -27.04
N VAL A 10 6.58 -59.67 -26.46
CA VAL A 10 7.76 -59.04 -25.86
C VAL A 10 8.93 -59.32 -26.80
N ALA A 11 9.21 -58.35 -27.67
CA ALA A 11 10.47 -58.31 -28.39
C ALA A 11 11.64 -58.26 -27.38
N PRO A 12 12.80 -58.86 -27.67
CA PRO A 12 13.96 -58.73 -26.81
C PRO A 12 14.40 -57.26 -26.80
N LEU A 13 14.53 -56.70 -25.59
CA LEU A 13 14.93 -55.33 -25.34
C LEU A 13 16.42 -55.15 -25.66
N GLU A 14 16.71 -54.46 -26.76
CA GLU A 14 17.95 -53.69 -26.91
C GLU A 14 17.64 -52.21 -26.64
N ASP A 15 18.55 -51.57 -25.90
CA ASP A 15 18.59 -50.18 -25.46
C ASP A 15 17.58 -49.68 -24.41
N THR A 16 18.13 -49.59 -23.20
CA THR A 16 17.62 -48.85 -22.05
C THR A 16 17.52 -47.35 -22.33
N SER A 17 16.37 -46.85 -22.76
CA SER A 17 16.00 -45.43 -22.54
C SER A 17 14.49 -45.15 -22.51
N GLU A 18 13.64 -46.09 -22.90
CA GLU A 18 12.18 -45.94 -22.80
C GLU A 18 11.59 -47.01 -21.87
N ARG A 19 11.65 -46.77 -20.56
CA ARG A 19 10.78 -47.50 -19.62
C ARG A 19 9.35 -47.02 -19.87
N GLY A 20 8.65 -47.72 -20.76
CA GLY A 20 7.22 -47.54 -20.98
C GLY A 20 6.47 -47.59 -19.66
N ILE A 21 5.44 -46.75 -19.54
CA ILE A 21 4.58 -46.49 -18.36
C ILE A 21 3.99 -47.77 -17.74
N PHE A 22 4.06 -48.91 -18.43
CA PHE A 22 3.56 -50.21 -17.99
C PHE A 22 4.62 -51.14 -17.38
N ALA A 23 5.90 -50.75 -17.35
CA ALA A 23 7.01 -51.62 -16.92
C ALA A 23 7.29 -51.63 -15.41
N ILE A 24 6.42 -51.08 -14.57
CA ILE A 24 6.62 -51.03 -13.11
C ILE A 24 5.48 -51.79 -12.40
N ASN A 25 5.88 -52.73 -11.54
CA ASN A 25 5.11 -53.75 -10.81
C ASN A 25 3.66 -53.36 -10.41
N VAL A 26 2.70 -54.28 -10.61
CA VAL A 26 1.23 -54.06 -10.54
C VAL A 26 0.68 -53.90 -9.11
N ASP A 27 1.47 -54.18 -8.07
CA ASP A 27 0.91 -54.42 -6.72
C ASP A 27 1.02 -53.24 -5.73
N SER A 28 1.26 -52.00 -6.18
CA SER A 28 1.28 -50.84 -5.27
C SER A 28 0.10 -49.91 -5.50
N THR A 29 -0.61 -49.55 -4.44
CA THR A 29 -1.65 -48.51 -4.38
C THR A 29 -1.25 -47.20 -5.07
N ASN A 30 0.06 -46.94 -5.20
CA ASN A 30 0.64 -45.76 -5.86
C ASN A 30 0.68 -45.82 -7.41
N ARG A 31 0.44 -46.99 -8.04
CA ARG A 31 0.55 -47.14 -9.50
C ARG A 31 -0.61 -46.47 -10.23
N HIS A 32 -1.84 -46.62 -9.74
CA HIS A 32 -3.01 -45.99 -10.34
C HIS A 32 -2.93 -44.46 -10.26
N ASP A 33 -2.45 -43.94 -9.13
CA ASP A 33 -2.24 -42.51 -8.92
C ASP A 33 -1.16 -41.96 -9.87
N GLN A 34 -0.05 -42.69 -10.08
CA GLN A 34 0.98 -42.30 -11.03
C GLN A 34 0.50 -42.30 -12.49
N ILE A 35 -0.31 -43.30 -12.88
CA ILE A 35 -0.91 -43.35 -14.22
C ILE A 35 -1.91 -42.21 -14.39
N TYR A 36 -2.75 -41.95 -13.39
CA TYR A 36 -3.68 -40.84 -13.40
C TYR A 36 -2.96 -39.50 -13.51
N ASP A 37 -1.95 -39.25 -12.68
CA ASP A 37 -1.10 -38.07 -12.73
C ASP A 37 -0.48 -37.86 -14.12
N HIS A 38 0.01 -38.94 -14.72
CA HIS A 38 0.57 -38.89 -16.06
C HIS A 38 -0.48 -38.54 -17.10
N LEU A 39 -1.67 -39.15 -17.06
CA LEU A 39 -2.78 -38.86 -17.97
C LEU A 39 -3.23 -37.40 -17.85
N VAL A 40 -3.38 -36.89 -16.62
CA VAL A 40 -3.74 -35.49 -16.39
C VAL A 40 -2.65 -34.56 -16.94
N ARG A 41 -1.37 -34.86 -16.71
CA ARG A 41 -0.24 -34.06 -17.22
C ARG A 41 -0.15 -34.07 -18.75
N GLN A 42 -0.39 -35.21 -19.40
CA GLN A 42 -0.24 -35.32 -20.85
C GLN A 42 -1.48 -34.87 -21.62
N ALA A 43 -2.68 -35.17 -21.14
CA ALA A 43 -3.91 -34.92 -21.89
C ALA A 43 -4.62 -33.61 -21.48
N LEU A 44 -4.66 -33.31 -20.17
CA LEU A 44 -5.43 -32.18 -19.65
C LEU A 44 -4.59 -30.89 -19.61
N LEU A 45 -3.36 -30.97 -19.08
CA LEU A 45 -2.52 -29.79 -18.86
C LEU A 45 -2.28 -28.97 -20.14
N PRO A 46 -1.94 -29.54 -21.32
CA PRO A 46 -1.71 -28.72 -22.52
C PRO A 46 -2.95 -27.93 -22.95
N LYS A 47 -4.14 -28.52 -22.79
CA LYS A 47 -5.42 -27.86 -23.11
C LYS A 47 -5.74 -26.75 -22.11
N LEU A 48 -5.53 -27.00 -20.82
CA LEU A 48 -5.70 -26.01 -19.77
C LEU A 48 -4.75 -24.83 -19.97
N VAL A 49 -3.46 -25.10 -20.17
CA VAL A 49 -2.45 -24.06 -20.42
C VAL A 49 -2.83 -23.25 -21.64
N SER A 50 -3.25 -23.87 -22.75
CA SER A 50 -3.73 -23.16 -23.94
C SER A 50 -4.92 -22.24 -23.66
N ALA A 51 -5.88 -22.70 -22.84
CA ALA A 51 -7.04 -21.88 -22.43
C ALA A 51 -6.61 -20.73 -21.50
N LEU A 52 -5.75 -21.01 -20.52
CA LEU A 52 -5.21 -20.03 -19.58
C LEU A 52 -4.38 -18.96 -20.28
N HIS A 53 -3.77 -19.22 -21.44
CA HIS A 53 -3.10 -18.19 -22.22
C HIS A 53 -4.06 -17.25 -22.97
N ARG A 54 -5.27 -17.74 -23.31
CA ARG A 54 -6.31 -16.96 -24.00
C ARG A 54 -7.26 -16.22 -23.05
N TRP A 55 -7.29 -16.60 -21.78
CA TRP A 55 -8.15 -15.98 -20.76
C TRP A 55 -7.85 -14.48 -20.61
N ASP A 56 -8.88 -13.67 -20.42
CA ASP A 56 -8.72 -12.26 -20.09
C ASP A 56 -8.56 -12.06 -18.58
N VAL A 57 -7.42 -11.51 -18.16
CA VAL A 57 -7.02 -11.40 -16.75
C VAL A 57 -7.96 -10.52 -15.94
N GLN A 58 -8.56 -9.50 -16.56
CA GLN A 58 -9.49 -8.59 -15.88
C GLN A 58 -10.81 -9.28 -15.53
N THR A 59 -11.18 -10.33 -16.28
CA THR A 59 -12.36 -11.14 -16.02
C THR A 59 -11.99 -12.33 -15.12
N ALA A 60 -11.79 -12.08 -13.83
CA ALA A 60 -11.36 -13.09 -12.86
C ALA A 60 -12.33 -14.28 -12.62
N PRO A 61 -13.67 -14.09 -12.46
CA PRO A 61 -14.56 -15.13 -11.95
C PRO A 61 -14.56 -16.47 -12.72
N PRO A 62 -14.57 -16.52 -14.07
CA PRO A 62 -14.57 -17.78 -14.81
C PRO A 62 -13.31 -18.61 -14.58
N CYS A 63 -12.15 -17.97 -14.44
CA CYS A 63 -10.90 -18.68 -14.23
C CYS A 63 -10.74 -19.14 -12.78
N LEU A 64 -11.22 -18.36 -11.81
CA LEU A 64 -11.27 -18.78 -10.41
C LEU A 64 -12.14 -20.04 -10.26
N ALA A 65 -13.35 -20.03 -10.84
CA ALA A 65 -14.25 -21.20 -10.84
C ALA A 65 -13.61 -22.43 -11.52
N LEU A 66 -12.85 -22.24 -12.59
CA LEU A 66 -12.08 -23.32 -13.21
C LEU A 66 -11.04 -23.90 -12.26
N ILE A 67 -10.27 -23.06 -11.55
CA ILE A 67 -9.27 -23.53 -10.58
C ILE A 67 -9.93 -24.29 -9.43
N GLU A 68 -11.06 -23.81 -8.91
CA GLU A 68 -11.83 -24.51 -7.87
C GLU A 68 -12.35 -25.86 -8.36
N PHE A 69 -12.87 -25.91 -9.60
CA PHE A 69 -13.29 -27.16 -10.23
C PHE A 69 -12.12 -28.15 -10.36
N LEU A 70 -10.94 -27.68 -10.79
CA LEU A 70 -9.74 -28.52 -10.91
C LEU A 70 -9.29 -29.07 -9.56
N ARG A 71 -9.38 -28.28 -8.47
CA ARG A 71 -9.06 -28.76 -7.10
C ARG A 71 -9.91 -29.97 -6.67
N GLY A 72 -11.08 -30.18 -7.27
CA GLY A 72 -11.96 -31.32 -6.96
C GLY A 72 -11.44 -32.67 -7.44
N PHE A 73 -10.54 -32.72 -8.43
CA PHE A 73 -10.09 -33.99 -9.01
C PHE A 73 -8.62 -34.02 -9.46
N VAL A 74 -7.96 -32.87 -9.61
CA VAL A 74 -6.54 -32.77 -9.98
C VAL A 74 -5.67 -32.76 -8.73
N PRO A 75 -4.51 -33.44 -8.72
CA PRO A 75 -3.57 -33.38 -7.61
C PRO A 75 -3.17 -31.95 -7.24
N ALA A 76 -3.13 -31.64 -5.95
CA ALA A 76 -2.85 -30.30 -5.43
C ALA A 76 -1.54 -29.71 -5.99
N VAL A 77 -0.47 -30.51 -6.04
CA VAL A 77 0.85 -30.11 -6.59
C VAL A 77 0.75 -29.63 -8.04
N MET A 78 -0.16 -30.20 -8.83
CA MET A 78 -0.35 -29.80 -10.22
C MET A 78 -1.16 -28.50 -10.34
N VAL A 79 -2.16 -28.31 -9.47
CA VAL A 79 -2.89 -27.04 -9.39
C VAL A 79 -1.97 -25.90 -8.95
N GLU A 80 -1.12 -26.14 -7.94
CA GLU A 80 -0.09 -25.18 -7.52
C GLU A 80 0.89 -24.87 -8.66
N SER A 81 1.33 -25.89 -9.40
CA SER A 81 2.18 -25.68 -10.57
C SER A 81 1.49 -24.83 -11.65
N ILE A 82 0.19 -25.04 -11.90
CA ILE A 82 -0.58 -24.22 -12.85
C ILE A 82 -0.66 -22.77 -12.37
N LEU A 83 -0.97 -22.56 -11.08
CA LEU A 83 -1.06 -21.23 -10.48
C LEU A 83 0.27 -20.49 -10.57
N THR A 84 1.37 -21.12 -10.15
CA THR A 84 2.69 -20.49 -10.11
C THR A 84 3.31 -20.31 -11.48
N ASN A 85 3.16 -21.28 -12.40
CA ASN A 85 3.85 -21.24 -13.70
C ASN A 85 3.05 -20.59 -14.84
N HIS A 86 1.72 -20.48 -14.70
CA HIS A 86 0.87 -19.97 -15.78
C HIS A 86 -0.02 -18.81 -15.36
N VAL A 87 -0.65 -18.86 -14.18
CA VAL A 87 -1.54 -17.78 -13.74
C VAL A 87 -0.74 -16.58 -13.23
N LEU A 88 0.18 -16.81 -12.30
CA LEU A 88 0.99 -15.76 -11.65
C LEU A 88 1.78 -14.90 -12.65
N PRO A 89 2.47 -15.46 -13.66
CA PRO A 89 3.18 -14.64 -14.66
C PRO A 89 2.23 -13.78 -15.49
N ARG A 90 0.99 -14.25 -15.74
CA ARG A 90 -0.03 -13.46 -16.45
C ARG A 90 -0.60 -12.34 -15.59
N LEU A 91 -0.84 -12.59 -14.30
CA LEU A 91 -1.20 -11.55 -13.35
C LEU A 91 -0.12 -10.46 -13.29
N GLN A 92 1.14 -10.86 -13.12
CA GLN A 92 2.28 -9.92 -13.11
C GLN A 92 2.37 -9.13 -14.41
N HIS A 93 2.20 -9.79 -15.56
CA HIS A 93 2.21 -9.14 -16.86
C HIS A 93 1.07 -8.12 -16.97
N ALA A 94 -0.17 -8.49 -16.61
CA ALA A 94 -1.32 -7.59 -16.65
C ALA A 94 -1.10 -6.35 -15.78
N VAL A 95 -0.63 -6.52 -14.53
CA VAL A 95 -0.30 -5.40 -13.64
C VAL A 95 0.75 -4.48 -14.27
N ARG A 96 1.82 -5.02 -14.86
CA ARG A 96 2.90 -4.22 -15.47
C ARG A 96 2.42 -3.37 -16.65
N HIS A 97 1.37 -3.79 -17.35
CA HIS A 97 0.82 -3.11 -18.53
C HIS A 97 -0.37 -2.21 -18.19
N CYS A 98 -0.73 -2.06 -16.91
CA CYS A 98 -1.66 -1.03 -16.48
C CYS A 98 -0.95 0.33 -16.57
N ASP A 99 -1.25 1.07 -17.65
CA ASP A 99 -0.63 2.37 -17.94
C ASP A 99 -1.56 3.55 -17.64
N ARG A 100 -2.89 3.34 -17.67
CA ARG A 100 -3.88 4.42 -17.45
C ARG A 100 -4.34 4.45 -16.00
N VAL A 101 -4.72 5.63 -15.53
CA VAL A 101 -5.26 5.81 -14.16
C VAL A 101 -6.51 4.95 -13.95
N ALA A 102 -7.43 4.93 -14.92
CA ALA A 102 -8.64 4.11 -14.87
C ALA A 102 -8.34 2.60 -14.78
N ASP A 103 -7.28 2.12 -15.44
CA ASP A 103 -6.89 0.71 -15.36
C ASP A 103 -6.38 0.38 -13.95
N VAL A 104 -5.70 1.34 -13.32
CA VAL A 104 -5.11 1.21 -11.98
C VAL A 104 -6.15 1.26 -10.86
N GLU A 105 -7.21 2.06 -11.03
CA GLU A 105 -8.35 2.14 -10.10
C GLU A 105 -8.98 0.76 -9.86
N CYS A 106 -9.11 -0.07 -10.90
CA CYS A 106 -9.75 -1.38 -10.82
C CYS A 106 -8.77 -2.57 -10.63
N ILE A 107 -7.46 -2.35 -10.39
CA ILE A 107 -6.50 -3.48 -10.24
C ILE A 107 -6.93 -4.41 -9.09
N HIS A 108 -7.39 -3.82 -8.00
CA HIS A 108 -7.77 -4.58 -6.81
C HIS A 108 -8.96 -5.52 -7.07
N ASP A 109 -9.90 -5.13 -7.92
CA ASP A 109 -11.14 -5.87 -8.21
C ASP A 109 -10.87 -7.26 -8.77
N TRP A 110 -9.95 -7.36 -9.73
CA TRP A 110 -9.63 -8.62 -10.39
C TRP A 110 -8.43 -9.34 -9.77
N LEU A 111 -7.57 -8.64 -9.02
CA LEU A 111 -6.35 -9.23 -8.45
C LEU A 111 -6.54 -9.79 -7.04
N LEU A 112 -7.29 -9.11 -6.16
CA LEU A 112 -7.47 -9.56 -4.78
C LEU A 112 -8.20 -10.91 -4.64
N PRO A 113 -9.18 -11.27 -5.49
CA PRO A 113 -9.80 -12.59 -5.45
C PRO A 113 -8.79 -13.74 -5.62
N TRP A 114 -7.69 -13.53 -6.35
CA TRP A 114 -6.65 -14.55 -6.51
C TRP A 114 -5.92 -14.87 -5.22
N ARG A 115 -5.89 -13.95 -4.24
CA ARG A 115 -5.17 -14.13 -2.98
C ARG A 115 -5.58 -15.40 -2.24
N GLU A 116 -6.85 -15.80 -2.31
CA GLU A 116 -7.36 -17.00 -1.64
C GLU A 116 -6.85 -18.32 -2.26
N HIS A 117 -6.30 -18.25 -3.48
CA HIS A 117 -5.85 -19.42 -4.21
C HIS A 117 -4.34 -19.65 -4.16
N PHE A 118 -3.56 -18.66 -3.75
CA PHE A 118 -2.10 -18.75 -3.65
C PHE A 118 -1.64 -18.87 -2.20
N ASP A 119 -0.41 -19.36 -2.00
CA ASP A 119 0.27 -19.15 -0.73
C ASP A 119 0.46 -17.64 -0.48
N ALA A 120 0.09 -17.21 0.72
CA ALA A 120 0.08 -15.79 1.06
C ALA A 120 1.46 -15.13 0.98
N THR A 121 2.53 -15.88 1.27
CA THR A 121 3.90 -15.37 1.22
C THR A 121 4.42 -15.26 -0.20
N LEU A 122 4.17 -16.27 -1.03
CA LEU A 122 4.57 -16.26 -2.45
C LEU A 122 3.82 -15.19 -3.23
N PHE A 123 2.49 -15.11 -3.05
CA PHE A 123 1.67 -14.10 -3.73
C PHE A 123 2.14 -12.69 -3.40
N ALA A 124 2.38 -12.39 -2.12
CA ALA A 124 2.86 -11.10 -1.69
C ALA A 124 4.27 -10.78 -2.22
N ALA A 125 5.20 -11.74 -2.15
CA ALA A 125 6.58 -11.56 -2.59
C ALA A 125 6.67 -11.23 -4.09
N ASP A 126 5.85 -11.87 -4.92
CA ASP A 126 5.94 -11.77 -6.37
C ASP A 126 5.07 -10.65 -6.98
N LEU A 127 3.91 -10.34 -6.38
CA LEU A 127 2.99 -9.34 -6.95
C LEU A 127 3.10 -7.96 -6.30
N TYR A 128 3.27 -7.87 -4.97
CA TYR A 128 3.21 -6.55 -4.31
C TYR A 128 4.30 -5.59 -4.77
N PRO A 129 5.55 -6.02 -5.05
CA PRO A 129 6.55 -5.15 -5.66
C PRO A 129 6.12 -4.59 -7.02
N VAL A 130 5.50 -5.43 -7.86
CA VAL A 130 5.05 -5.08 -9.21
C VAL A 130 3.86 -4.11 -9.17
N ILE A 131 2.93 -4.32 -8.25
CA ILE A 131 1.79 -3.44 -8.00
C ILE A 131 2.31 -2.07 -7.52
N ARG A 132 3.21 -2.05 -6.53
CA ARG A 132 3.82 -0.80 -6.03
C ARG A 132 4.56 -0.06 -7.12
N GLU A 133 5.33 -0.74 -7.96
CA GLU A 133 6.00 -0.13 -9.10
C GLU A 133 4.97 0.51 -10.05
N THR A 134 3.91 -0.21 -10.39
CA THR A 134 2.86 0.27 -11.29
C THR A 134 2.13 1.48 -10.72
N LEU A 135 1.71 1.42 -9.46
CA LEU A 135 1.10 2.54 -8.74
C LEU A 135 2.05 3.73 -8.65
N SER A 136 3.34 3.49 -8.40
CA SER A 136 4.32 4.57 -8.32
C SER A 136 4.46 5.33 -9.64
N ARG A 137 4.36 4.64 -10.79
CA ARG A 137 4.43 5.24 -12.13
C ARG A 137 3.24 6.13 -12.41
N THR A 138 2.02 5.69 -12.09
CA THR A 138 0.81 6.52 -12.28
C THR A 138 0.81 7.74 -11.35
N LEU A 139 1.34 7.57 -10.14
CA LEU A 139 1.48 8.66 -9.18
C LEU A 139 2.55 9.69 -9.55
N ILE A 140 3.39 9.51 -10.59
CA ILE A 140 4.40 10.50 -10.98
C ILE A 140 3.76 11.86 -11.32
N LYS A 141 2.65 11.86 -12.05
CA LYS A 141 1.94 13.09 -12.48
C LYS A 141 0.79 13.51 -11.57
N TRP A 142 0.46 12.69 -10.57
CA TRP A 142 -0.65 12.94 -9.63
C TRP A 142 -0.48 14.26 -8.85
N HIS A 143 -1.60 14.91 -8.54
CA HIS A 143 -1.68 16.13 -7.75
C HIS A 143 -2.63 15.95 -6.55
N PRO A 144 -2.34 16.49 -5.35
CA PRO A 144 -3.20 16.33 -4.16
C PRO A 144 -4.68 16.72 -4.30
N ASN A 145 -5.02 17.58 -5.25
CA ASN A 145 -6.42 17.91 -5.57
C ASN A 145 -7.20 16.72 -6.16
N ASP A 146 -6.51 15.75 -6.77
CA ASP A 146 -7.14 14.56 -7.35
C ASP A 146 -7.43 13.51 -6.25
N SER A 147 -8.69 13.42 -5.85
CA SER A 147 -9.18 12.51 -4.82
C SER A 147 -9.42 11.07 -5.31
N SER A 148 -9.38 10.79 -6.63
CA SER A 148 -9.61 9.43 -7.14
C SER A 148 -8.54 8.44 -6.65
N VAL A 149 -7.36 8.97 -6.30
CA VAL A 149 -6.25 8.22 -5.69
C VAL A 149 -6.64 7.45 -4.43
N PHE A 150 -7.63 7.92 -3.66
CA PHE A 150 -8.08 7.22 -2.46
C PHE A 150 -8.73 5.88 -2.80
N ALA A 151 -9.54 5.83 -3.87
CA ALA A 151 -10.14 4.58 -4.35
C ALA A 151 -9.06 3.59 -4.80
N VAL A 152 -7.97 4.09 -5.37
CA VAL A 152 -6.81 3.28 -5.77
C VAL A 152 -6.08 2.71 -4.55
N LEU A 153 -5.75 3.55 -3.56
CA LEU A 153 -4.81 3.19 -2.47
C LEU A 153 -5.45 2.50 -1.26
N LEU A 154 -6.71 2.81 -0.94
CA LEU A 154 -7.37 2.28 0.26
C LEU A 154 -7.47 0.74 0.29
N PRO A 155 -7.80 0.05 -0.83
CA PRO A 155 -7.78 -1.41 -0.85
C PRO A 155 -6.40 -2.00 -0.49
N TRP A 156 -5.32 -1.33 -0.88
CA TRP A 156 -3.96 -1.79 -0.59
C TRP A 156 -3.53 -1.54 0.85
N ARG A 157 -4.12 -0.56 1.54
CA ARG A 157 -3.85 -0.29 2.95
C ARG A 157 -4.20 -1.48 3.85
N GLU A 158 -5.26 -2.20 3.51
CA GLU A 158 -5.72 -3.38 4.26
C GLU A 158 -4.90 -4.64 3.95
N VAL A 159 -4.23 -4.65 2.80
CA VAL A 159 -3.55 -5.82 2.25
C VAL A 159 -2.05 -5.80 2.50
N TRP A 160 -1.43 -4.62 2.47
CA TRP A 160 0.01 -4.45 2.73
C TRP A 160 0.32 -4.35 4.22
N THR A 161 1.58 -4.59 4.57
CA THR A 161 2.03 -4.33 5.94
C THR A 161 2.00 -2.82 6.21
N PRO A 162 1.75 -2.39 7.46
CA PRO A 162 1.80 -0.99 7.83
C PRO A 162 3.14 -0.33 7.49
N GLU A 163 4.25 -1.08 7.56
CA GLU A 163 5.58 -0.58 7.19
C GLU A 163 5.72 -0.35 5.68
N ASP A 164 5.29 -1.28 4.85
CA ASP A 164 5.34 -1.16 3.40
C ASP A 164 4.45 -0.02 2.91
N PHE A 165 3.25 0.11 3.47
CA PHE A 165 2.34 1.20 3.17
C PHE A 165 2.96 2.54 3.56
N ALA A 166 3.54 2.64 4.76
CA ALA A 166 4.24 3.83 5.21
C ALA A 166 5.43 4.19 4.30
N LEU A 167 6.24 3.23 3.89
CA LEU A 167 7.37 3.46 2.98
C LEU A 167 6.89 3.97 1.62
N PHE A 168 5.82 3.39 1.10
CA PHE A 168 5.23 3.77 -0.17
C PHE A 168 4.65 5.20 -0.13
N THR A 169 3.80 5.49 0.86
CA THR A 169 3.19 6.82 1.02
C THR A 169 4.23 7.90 1.24
N HIS A 170 5.24 7.63 2.05
CA HIS A 170 6.34 8.56 2.28
C HIS A 170 7.07 8.92 0.97
N LYS A 171 7.35 7.93 0.11
CA LYS A 171 8.08 8.15 -1.15
C LYS A 171 7.25 8.86 -2.21
N HIS A 172 5.98 8.50 -2.37
CA HIS A 172 5.18 8.90 -3.54
C HIS A 172 4.09 9.93 -3.24
N ILE A 173 3.59 9.99 -2.00
CA ILE A 173 2.49 10.88 -1.60
C ILE A 173 3.02 12.06 -0.79
N VAL A 174 3.67 11.79 0.35
CA VAL A 174 4.04 12.83 1.33
C VAL A 174 4.90 13.91 0.71
N LYS A 175 5.88 13.55 -0.14
CA LYS A 175 6.72 14.53 -0.85
C LYS A 175 5.92 15.53 -1.70
N LYS A 176 4.78 15.10 -2.24
CA LYS A 176 3.89 15.96 -3.03
C LYS A 176 3.02 16.84 -2.13
N LEU A 177 2.56 16.32 -1.00
CA LEU A 177 1.86 17.12 0.02
C LEU A 177 2.76 18.22 0.58
N VAL A 178 4.02 17.88 0.92
CA VAL A 178 5.06 18.86 1.32
C VAL A 178 5.22 19.94 0.24
N ARG A 179 5.26 19.54 -1.04
CA ARG A 179 5.41 20.48 -2.16
C ARG A 179 4.22 21.42 -2.27
N VAL A 180 2.99 20.92 -2.16
CA VAL A 180 1.77 21.75 -2.17
C VAL A 180 1.78 22.73 -1.00
N LEU A 181 2.04 22.25 0.22
CA LEU A 181 2.12 23.14 1.40
C LEU A 181 3.22 24.20 1.25
N ASN A 182 4.30 23.92 0.53
CA ASN A 182 5.39 24.88 0.34
C ASN A 182 5.17 25.87 -0.80
N ARG A 183 4.48 25.46 -1.87
CA ARG A 183 4.38 26.28 -3.09
C ARG A 183 3.02 26.94 -3.27
N GLU A 184 1.97 26.31 -2.79
CA GLU A 184 0.59 26.70 -3.06
C GLU A 184 -0.11 27.19 -1.79
N PHE A 185 0.28 26.67 -0.61
CA PHE A 185 -0.29 27.13 0.64
C PHE A 185 0.46 28.36 1.20
N HIS A 186 -0.29 29.45 1.40
CA HIS A 186 0.20 30.68 2.01
C HIS A 186 -0.69 31.07 3.18
N ILE A 187 -0.07 31.40 4.32
CA ILE A 187 -0.79 31.83 5.51
C ILE A 187 -0.87 33.35 5.49
N ASN A 188 -2.09 33.86 5.30
CA ASN A 188 -2.37 35.29 5.26
C ASN A 188 -3.58 35.59 6.15
N PRO A 189 -3.40 36.26 7.30
CA PRO A 189 -4.48 36.55 8.25
C PRO A 189 -5.67 37.32 7.65
N LYS A 190 -5.49 38.05 6.55
CA LYS A 190 -6.54 38.87 5.92
C LYS A 190 -7.31 38.17 4.81
N ALA A 191 -6.72 37.16 4.18
CA ALA A 191 -7.28 36.44 3.05
C ALA A 191 -6.66 35.05 2.99
N GLN A 192 -7.24 34.12 3.75
CA GLN A 192 -6.73 32.76 3.86
C GLN A 192 -7.34 31.90 2.76
N ASP A 193 -6.48 31.29 1.94
CA ASP A 193 -6.87 30.19 1.06
C ASP A 193 -6.61 28.87 1.82
N LEU A 194 -7.66 28.06 1.96
CA LEU A 194 -7.63 26.79 2.66
C LEU A 194 -7.54 25.60 1.70
N GLU A 195 -7.80 25.79 0.41
CA GLU A 195 -7.91 24.68 -0.56
C GLU A 195 -6.65 23.79 -0.57
N PRO A 196 -5.41 24.35 -0.59
CA PRO A 196 -4.21 23.53 -0.53
C PRO A 196 -4.04 22.75 0.78
N LEU A 197 -4.55 23.28 1.89
CA LEU A 197 -4.53 22.61 3.18
C LEU A 197 -5.60 21.54 3.27
N GLU A 198 -6.81 21.78 2.74
CA GLU A 198 -7.89 20.80 2.68
C GLU A 198 -7.48 19.56 1.90
N TRP A 199 -6.78 19.72 0.78
CA TRP A 199 -6.20 18.58 0.06
C TRP A 199 -5.23 17.77 0.91
N VAL A 200 -4.47 18.41 1.81
CA VAL A 200 -3.60 17.70 2.76
C VAL A 200 -4.43 17.05 3.86
N LEU A 201 -5.40 17.75 4.43
CA LEU A 201 -6.25 17.25 5.51
C LEU A 201 -7.11 16.05 5.08
N ALA A 202 -7.44 15.93 3.80
CA ALA A 202 -8.07 14.74 3.23
C ALA A 202 -7.25 13.46 3.43
N TRP A 203 -5.94 13.56 3.68
CA TRP A 203 -5.07 12.43 3.99
C TRP A 203 -5.04 12.04 5.47
N HIS A 204 -5.78 12.75 6.32
CA HIS A 204 -5.99 12.37 7.72
C HIS A 204 -6.65 10.99 7.78
N ARG A 205 -6.15 10.11 8.67
CA ARG A 205 -6.52 8.68 8.79
C ARG A 205 -6.22 7.79 7.58
N VAL A 206 -5.69 8.35 6.49
CA VAL A 206 -5.17 7.57 5.35
C VAL A 206 -3.66 7.36 5.51
N LEU A 207 -2.92 8.45 5.78
CA LEU A 207 -1.49 8.35 6.08
C LEU A 207 -1.27 7.79 7.49
N PRO A 208 -0.14 7.10 7.73
CA PRO A 208 0.27 6.78 9.09
C PRO A 208 0.38 8.06 9.94
N ASP A 209 -0.19 8.07 11.14
CA ASP A 209 -0.28 9.25 12.01
C ASP A 209 1.07 9.94 12.19
N ARG A 210 2.13 9.13 12.36
CA ARG A 210 3.50 9.64 12.50
C ARG A 210 3.95 10.48 11.30
N GLN A 211 3.58 10.11 10.08
CA GLN A 211 3.90 10.87 8.86
C GLN A 211 3.01 12.12 8.77
N PHE A 212 1.72 11.97 9.04
CA PHE A 212 0.76 13.07 8.95
C PHE A 212 1.06 14.19 9.95
N VAL A 213 1.32 13.85 11.21
CA VAL A 213 1.71 14.80 12.26
C VAL A 213 3.05 15.46 11.92
N ALA A 214 4.04 14.69 11.44
CA ALA A 214 5.33 15.25 11.04
C ALA A 214 5.22 16.24 9.87
N LEU A 215 4.34 15.96 8.90
CA LEU A 215 4.02 16.84 7.79
C LEU A 215 3.45 18.17 8.28
N LEU A 216 2.44 18.13 9.14
CA LEU A 216 1.82 19.34 9.68
C LEU A 216 2.79 20.14 10.54
N GLU A 217 3.57 19.49 11.42
CA GLU A 217 4.56 20.18 12.26
C GLU A 217 5.60 20.93 11.44
N ALA A 218 6.18 20.29 10.43
CA ALA A 218 7.26 20.88 9.65
C ALA A 218 6.79 21.93 8.65
N GLU A 219 5.65 21.71 8.00
CA GLU A 219 5.26 22.49 6.82
C GLU A 219 4.13 23.50 7.07
N PHE A 220 3.23 23.21 8.00
CA PHE A 220 2.12 24.08 8.39
C PHE A 220 2.46 24.90 9.63
N PHE A 221 2.76 24.24 10.76
CA PHE A 221 2.93 24.91 12.05
C PHE A 221 4.14 25.86 12.08
N THR A 222 5.22 25.53 11.37
CA THR A 222 6.37 26.44 11.21
C THR A 222 5.97 27.78 10.59
N LYS A 223 5.18 27.77 9.52
CA LYS A 223 4.71 28.98 8.84
C LYS A 223 3.68 29.70 9.68
N TRP A 224 2.75 28.95 10.28
CA TRP A 224 1.66 29.49 11.07
C TRP A 224 2.17 30.23 12.30
N LEU A 225 3.08 29.60 13.06
CA LEU A 225 3.71 30.20 14.23
C LEU A 225 4.62 31.37 13.87
N LYS A 226 5.28 31.33 12.69
CA LYS A 226 6.08 32.46 12.20
C LYS A 226 5.22 33.68 11.89
N VAL A 227 4.11 33.50 11.17
CA VAL A 227 3.15 34.59 10.89
C VAL A 227 2.58 35.14 12.19
N LEU A 228 2.23 34.27 13.14
CA LEU A 228 1.77 34.71 14.46
C LEU A 228 2.83 35.55 15.18
N ALA A 229 4.07 35.10 15.21
CA ALA A 229 5.15 35.83 15.88
C ALA A 229 5.48 37.17 15.22
N GLU A 230 5.43 37.26 13.88
CA GLU A 230 5.57 38.51 13.15
C GLU A 230 4.41 39.46 13.44
N TRP A 231 3.18 38.95 13.49
CA TRP A 231 1.99 39.73 13.82
C TRP A 231 2.06 40.29 15.24
N VAL A 232 2.47 39.45 16.18
CA VAL A 232 2.76 39.79 17.58
C VAL A 232 3.82 40.89 17.69
N ALA A 233 4.92 40.78 16.95
CA ALA A 233 6.01 41.75 17.00
C ALA A 233 5.63 43.12 16.43
N GLN A 234 4.71 43.17 15.47
CA GLN A 234 4.37 44.40 14.77
C GLN A 234 3.46 45.33 15.59
N ASN A 235 2.47 44.85 16.34
CA ASN A 235 1.61 45.70 17.20
C ASN A 235 0.88 44.93 18.33
N PRO A 236 1.37 44.98 19.59
CA PRO A 236 0.92 44.09 20.67
C PRO A 236 -0.49 44.39 21.24
N LEU A 237 -0.94 45.65 21.28
CA LEU A 237 -2.08 46.06 22.11
C LEU A 237 -3.41 46.24 21.37
N ASN A 238 -3.39 46.64 20.10
CA ASN A 238 -4.61 46.97 19.35
C ASN A 238 -5.17 45.80 18.52
N VAL A 239 -4.42 44.71 18.38
CA VAL A 239 -4.75 43.60 17.45
C VAL A 239 -4.98 42.26 18.18
N ALA A 240 -5.03 42.27 19.52
CA ALA A 240 -5.16 41.07 20.33
C ALA A 240 -6.47 40.30 20.08
N ALA A 241 -7.58 41.01 19.86
CA ALA A 241 -8.87 40.39 19.58
C ALA A 241 -8.87 39.66 18.22
N GLU A 242 -8.34 40.30 17.17
CA GLU A 242 -8.21 39.69 15.84
C GLU A 242 -7.29 38.47 15.85
N MET A 243 -6.17 38.55 16.58
CA MET A 243 -5.25 37.41 16.77
C MET A 243 -5.96 36.23 17.45
N LEU A 244 -6.76 36.48 18.49
CA LEU A 244 -7.50 35.44 19.19
C LEU A 244 -8.56 34.81 18.28
N THR A 245 -9.32 35.60 17.52
CA THR A 245 -10.29 35.09 16.55
C THR A 245 -9.63 34.23 15.49
N TRP A 246 -8.49 34.66 14.95
CA TRP A 246 -7.71 33.90 13.97
C TRP A 246 -7.23 32.57 14.55
N TYR A 247 -6.65 32.57 15.76
CA TYR A 247 -6.25 31.33 16.45
C TYR A 247 -7.44 30.40 16.69
N SER A 248 -8.57 30.92 17.17
CA SER A 248 -9.77 30.14 17.43
C SER A 248 -10.32 29.50 16.15
N GLY A 249 -10.25 30.18 15.01
CA GLY A 249 -10.62 29.63 13.71
C GLY A 249 -9.76 28.42 13.32
N TRP A 250 -8.44 28.54 13.42
CA TRP A 250 -7.54 27.41 13.17
C TRP A 250 -7.75 26.26 14.15
N LYS A 251 -7.96 26.56 15.43
CA LYS A 251 -8.22 25.54 16.44
C LYS A 251 -9.51 24.78 16.14
N ALA A 252 -10.57 25.49 15.77
CA ALA A 252 -11.85 24.87 15.40
C ALA A 252 -11.69 23.95 14.17
N LEU A 253 -11.00 24.42 13.13
CA LEU A 253 -10.72 23.60 11.95
C LEU A 253 -9.97 22.33 12.30
N PHE A 254 -8.96 22.38 13.17
CA PHE A 254 -8.23 21.17 13.59
C PHE A 254 -9.04 20.25 14.52
N ASP A 255 -9.98 20.80 15.28
CA ASP A 255 -10.91 20.05 16.13
C ASP A 255 -11.90 19.23 15.29
N GLU A 256 -12.39 19.78 14.16
CA GLU A 256 -13.28 19.08 13.22
C GLU A 256 -12.67 17.79 12.66
N PHE A 257 -11.33 17.74 12.53
CA PHE A 257 -10.61 16.55 12.09
C PHE A 257 -10.10 15.69 13.26
N ASP A 258 -10.52 15.91 14.51
CA ASP A 258 -10.01 15.19 15.71
C ASP A 258 -8.49 15.32 15.93
N LEU A 259 -7.82 16.30 15.31
CA LEU A 259 -6.36 16.42 15.35
C LEU A 259 -5.84 16.97 16.68
N LEU A 260 -6.71 17.60 17.48
CA LEU A 260 -6.34 18.11 18.80
C LEU A 260 -6.11 17.00 19.84
N GLN A 261 -6.50 15.75 19.52
CA GLN A 261 -6.18 14.58 20.35
C GLN A 261 -4.68 14.20 20.27
N GLU A 262 -4.01 14.57 19.18
CA GLU A 262 -2.58 14.33 19.01
C GLU A 262 -1.75 15.29 19.87
N GLU A 263 -1.01 14.75 20.85
CA GLU A 263 -0.22 15.52 21.82
C GLU A 263 0.72 16.51 21.11
N ARG A 264 1.36 16.06 20.04
CA ARG A 264 2.30 16.86 19.24
C ARG A 264 1.67 18.07 18.58
N ILE A 265 0.46 17.91 18.03
CA ILE A 265 -0.33 19.00 17.43
C ILE A 265 -0.81 19.94 18.52
N CYS A 266 -1.34 19.39 19.61
CA CYS A 266 -1.83 20.12 20.76
C CYS A 266 -0.73 21.03 21.37
N MET A 267 0.50 20.54 21.44
CA MET A 267 1.66 21.33 21.91
C MET A 267 1.95 22.57 21.03
N GLN A 268 1.68 22.51 19.72
CA GLN A 268 1.85 23.67 18.84
C GLN A 268 0.83 24.78 19.14
N PHE A 269 -0.43 24.40 19.39
CA PHE A 269 -1.48 25.33 19.80
C PHE A 269 -1.23 25.93 21.19
N HIS A 270 -0.64 25.16 22.11
CA HIS A 270 -0.19 25.70 23.40
C HIS A 270 0.96 26.69 23.24
N GLY A 271 1.94 26.37 22.38
CA GLY A 271 3.04 27.28 22.06
C GLY A 271 2.56 28.60 21.44
N ALA A 272 1.56 28.54 20.54
CA ALA A 272 0.93 29.73 19.98
C ALA A 272 0.28 30.63 21.06
N LEU A 273 -0.46 30.04 21.99
CA LEU A 273 -1.06 30.79 23.10
C LEU A 273 -0.01 31.45 23.98
N GLN A 274 1.09 30.76 24.28
CA GLN A 274 2.20 31.34 25.04
C GLN A 274 2.82 32.53 24.30
N LEU A 275 3.03 32.43 22.98
CA LEU A 275 3.51 33.56 22.16
C LEU A 275 2.58 34.76 22.26
N MET A 276 1.26 34.56 22.21
CA MET A 276 0.26 35.61 22.40
C MET A 276 0.27 36.20 23.81
N GLN A 277 0.53 35.40 24.85
CA GLN A 277 0.60 35.88 26.23
C GLN A 277 1.87 36.71 26.51
N CYS A 278 3.01 36.37 25.90
CA CYS A 278 4.25 37.14 26.02
C CYS A 278 4.09 38.61 25.56
N VAL A 279 3.19 38.84 24.60
CA VAL A 279 2.79 40.17 24.09
C VAL A 279 2.17 41.04 25.19
N GLN A 280 1.33 40.44 26.02
CA GLN A 280 0.65 41.15 27.11
C GLN A 280 1.60 41.48 28.28
N GLN A 281 2.73 40.76 28.38
CA GLN A 281 3.64 40.82 29.54
C GLN A 281 5.02 41.43 29.23
N ALA A 282 5.26 41.92 27.99
CA ALA A 282 6.53 42.51 27.54
C ALA A 282 7.77 41.60 27.73
N ALA A 283 7.61 40.29 27.51
CA ALA A 283 8.70 39.32 27.59
C ALA A 283 9.24 38.95 26.19
N THR A 284 10.55 38.72 26.09
CA THR A 284 11.23 38.21 24.89
C THR A 284 10.60 36.90 24.41
N LEU A 285 10.31 36.82 23.11
CA LEU A 285 9.66 35.66 22.48
C LEU A 285 10.43 34.35 22.81
N PRO A 286 9.82 33.37 23.52
CA PRO A 286 10.44 32.07 23.71
C PRO A 286 10.64 31.40 22.35
N GLY A 287 11.83 30.85 22.15
CA GLY A 287 12.37 30.55 20.83
C GLY A 287 11.51 29.59 20.01
N LEU A 288 10.94 30.11 18.91
CA LEU A 288 10.46 29.37 17.73
C LEU A 288 11.50 28.39 17.14
N LYS A 289 12.75 28.43 17.62
CA LYS A 289 13.86 27.54 17.27
C LYS A 289 13.63 26.07 17.61
N LEU A 290 12.54 25.73 18.32
CA LEU A 290 12.23 24.35 18.68
C LEU A 290 11.48 23.58 17.59
N LEU A 291 10.96 24.20 16.53
CA LEU A 291 10.26 23.47 15.47
C LEU A 291 11.23 22.74 14.53
N PRO A 292 10.86 21.55 14.01
CA PRO A 292 11.70 20.86 13.05
C PRO A 292 11.73 21.67 11.74
N PRO A 293 12.92 21.94 11.17
CA PRO A 293 13.02 22.74 9.95
C PRO A 293 12.61 21.96 8.70
N THR A 294 12.56 20.63 8.78
CA THR A 294 12.15 19.75 7.68
C THR A 294 11.22 18.64 8.15
N TYR A 295 10.42 18.11 7.23
CA TYR A 295 9.61 16.92 7.43
C TYR A 295 10.40 15.73 8.01
N GLU A 296 11.62 15.48 7.51
CA GLU A 296 12.45 14.36 7.98
C GLU A 296 12.84 14.51 9.45
N ASP A 297 13.20 15.73 9.87
CA ASP A 297 13.51 16.03 11.26
C ASP A 297 12.29 15.85 12.16
N ALA A 298 11.11 16.25 11.68
CA ALA A 298 9.83 16.04 12.38
C ALA A 298 9.51 14.54 12.50
N LEU A 299 9.82 13.75 11.46
CA LEU A 299 9.60 12.31 11.46
C LEU A 299 10.50 11.60 12.49
N LEU A 300 11.74 12.07 12.65
CA LEU A 300 12.70 11.54 13.63
C LEU A 300 12.28 11.81 15.08
N ARG A 301 11.70 12.98 15.36
CA ARG A 301 11.16 13.33 16.69
C ARG A 301 9.99 12.45 17.11
N GLY A 302 9.21 11.96 16.15
CA GLY A 302 8.12 11.01 16.38
C GLY A 302 8.55 9.57 16.68
N LYS A 303 9.85 9.26 16.75
CA LYS A 303 10.29 7.96 17.26
C LYS A 303 9.94 7.88 18.74
N LYS A 304 9.02 6.99 19.13
CA LYS A 304 8.86 6.58 20.54
C LYS A 304 10.26 6.31 21.10
N ARG A 305 10.63 6.95 22.22
CA ARG A 305 11.77 6.49 23.04
C ARG A 305 11.58 4.99 23.23
N ALA A 306 12.56 4.19 22.82
CA ALA A 306 12.60 2.79 23.22
C ALA A 306 12.41 2.75 24.75
N ALA A 307 11.53 1.89 25.24
CA ALA A 307 11.35 1.69 26.66
C ALA A 307 12.72 1.49 27.32
N PRO A 308 13.01 2.09 28.48
CA PRO A 308 14.26 1.82 29.17
C PRO A 308 14.34 0.32 29.39
N VAL A 309 15.36 -0.31 28.80
CA VAL A 309 15.73 -1.68 29.11
C VAL A 309 16.06 -1.68 30.59
N HIS A 310 15.14 -2.14 31.41
CA HIS A 310 15.42 -2.39 32.82
C HIS A 310 16.58 -3.41 32.86
N PRO A 311 17.70 -3.10 33.54
CA PRO A 311 18.74 -4.08 33.74
C PRO A 311 18.13 -5.23 34.57
N LYS A 312 18.24 -6.45 34.04
CA LYS A 312 17.90 -7.65 34.79
C LYS A 312 18.81 -7.69 36.03
N HIS A 313 18.20 -7.53 37.21
CA HIS A 313 18.78 -8.00 38.47
C HIS A 313 18.43 -9.48 38.64
#